data_AF-A0A8T4UZR8-F1
#
_entry.id   AF-A0A8T4UZR8-F1
#
_cell.length_a   1.000
_cell.length_b   1.000
_cell.length_c   1.000
_cell.angle_alpha   90.00
_cell.angle_beta   90.00
_cell.angle_gamma   90.00
#
_symmetry.space_group_name_H-M   'P 1'
#
loop_
_entity.id
_entity.type
_entity.pdbx_description
1 polymer ?
#
loop_
_entity_poly.entity_id
_entity_poly.type
_entity_poly.pdbx_seq_one_letter_code
_entity_poly.pdbx_strand_id
1 'polypeptide(L)'
;MIRKVAIIVIGLFISILFLATFGSIYTGYTILEQKDITLGDYPFPFIKNNIPNQLLIVIPDDYTFQEYDAAIKISESLNINTQLSSNIIPVSRSPKEEYNLILIGDTCTNKLIAKELKTNNCNLVSESGYLELINKKRTSTLIVSGDIEKASTVLANYKFYPLRKNQITISGPMNSLILDYR
;
A
#
# COMPACT_ATOMS: atom_id res chain seq x y z
N MET A 1 18.02 -10.49 -57.68
CA MET A 1 18.67 -10.32 -56.36
C MET A 1 17.84 -9.40 -55.45
N ILE A 2 17.46 -8.21 -55.92
CA ILE A 2 16.71 -7.18 -55.20
C ILE A 2 15.40 -7.70 -54.57
N ARG A 3 14.61 -8.49 -55.29
CA ARG A 3 13.33 -9.06 -54.77
C ARG A 3 13.51 -9.97 -53.55
N LYS A 4 14.62 -10.72 -53.48
CA LYS A 4 14.91 -11.60 -52.32
C LYS A 4 15.32 -10.78 -51.10
N VAL A 5 16.09 -9.72 -51.31
CA VAL A 5 16.50 -8.79 -50.24
C VAL A 5 15.29 -8.07 -49.65
N ALA A 6 14.37 -7.59 -50.49
CA ALA A 6 13.16 -6.91 -50.02
C ALA A 6 12.28 -7.81 -49.12
N ILE A 7 12.12 -9.09 -49.48
CA ILE A 7 11.33 -10.04 -48.69
C ILE A 7 11.97 -10.28 -47.32
N ILE A 8 13.30 -10.39 -47.26
CA ILE A 8 14.04 -10.58 -46.00
C ILE A 8 13.87 -9.36 -45.09
N VAL A 9 14.00 -8.14 -45.64
CA VAL A 9 13.85 -6.90 -44.87
C VAL A 9 12.43 -6.76 -44.32
N ILE A 10 11.41 -7.05 -45.13
CA ILE A 10 10.00 -6.99 -44.71
C ILE A 10 9.73 -8.04 -43.62
N GLY A 11 10.21 -9.28 -43.79
CA GLY A 11 10.03 -10.34 -42.80
C GLY A 11 10.71 -10.01 -41.46
N LEU A 12 11.90 -9.41 -41.51
CA LEU A 12 12.63 -9.00 -40.31
C LEU A 12 11.94 -7.83 -39.61
N PHE A 13 11.42 -6.86 -40.37
CA PHE A 13 10.62 -5.76 -39.83
C PHE A 13 9.35 -6.25 -39.13
N ILE A 14 8.60 -7.15 -39.77
CA ILE A 14 7.39 -7.74 -39.19
C ILE A 14 7.71 -8.54 -37.92
N SER A 15 8.82 -9.29 -37.91
CA SER A 15 9.24 -10.07 -36.74
C SER A 15 9.62 -9.17 -35.55
N ILE A 16 10.32 -8.07 -35.79
CA ILE A 16 10.63 -7.07 -34.77
C ILE A 16 9.34 -6.42 -34.27
N LEU A 17 8.42 -6.06 -35.18
CA LEU A 17 7.14 -5.45 -34.82
C LEU A 17 6.30 -6.39 -33.95
N PHE A 18 6.28 -7.68 -34.27
CA PHE A 18 5.60 -8.72 -33.50
C PHE A 18 6.24 -8.94 -32.12
N LEU A 19 7.58 -8.99 -32.04
CA LEU A 19 8.29 -9.07 -30.75
C LEU A 19 8.06 -7.82 -29.89
N ALA A 20 7.97 -6.63 -30.49
CA ALA A 20 7.71 -5.40 -29.75
C ALA A 20 6.26 -5.31 -29.23
N THR A 21 5.28 -5.80 -29.99
CA THR A 21 3.85 -5.73 -29.60
C THR A 21 3.40 -6.89 -28.72
N PHE A 22 3.81 -8.12 -29.05
CA PHE A 22 3.38 -9.34 -28.35
C PHE A 22 4.46 -9.93 -27.43
N GLY A 23 5.74 -9.60 -27.65
CA GLY A 23 6.81 -10.06 -26.77
C GLY A 23 6.64 -9.55 -25.35
N SER A 24 6.06 -8.37 -25.13
CA SER A 24 5.75 -7.86 -23.78
C SER A 24 4.72 -8.73 -23.04
N ILE A 25 3.75 -9.31 -23.76
CA ILE A 25 2.70 -10.18 -23.20
C ILE A 25 3.30 -11.53 -22.76
N TYR A 26 4.27 -12.07 -23.52
CA TYR A 26 4.84 -13.41 -23.27
C TYR A 26 6.12 -13.42 -22.43
N THR A 27 6.93 -12.36 -22.47
CA THR A 27 8.21 -12.32 -21.74
C THR A 27 8.07 -11.81 -20.31
N GLY A 28 6.91 -11.28 -19.92
CA GLY A 28 6.72 -10.66 -18.60
C GLY A 28 7.51 -9.35 -18.42
N TYR A 29 8.35 -8.98 -19.38
CA TYR A 29 8.88 -7.63 -19.54
C TYR A 29 7.82 -6.77 -20.22
N THR A 30 6.67 -6.59 -19.55
CA THR A 30 6.12 -5.25 -19.57
C THR A 30 7.25 -4.38 -19.06
N ILE A 31 7.62 -3.36 -19.84
CA ILE A 31 8.15 -2.15 -19.25
C ILE A 31 7.05 -1.77 -18.27
N LEU A 32 7.19 -2.22 -17.02
CA LEU A 32 6.49 -1.69 -15.88
C LEU A 32 6.96 -0.23 -15.85
N GLU A 33 6.35 0.60 -16.71
CA GLU A 33 5.92 1.91 -16.25
C GLU A 33 5.43 1.64 -14.85
N GLN A 34 6.11 2.20 -13.86
CA GLN A 34 5.87 2.00 -12.44
C GLN A 34 4.43 2.43 -12.17
N LYS A 35 3.50 1.55 -12.51
CA LYS A 35 2.07 1.76 -12.44
C LYS A 35 1.86 2.04 -10.98
N ASP A 36 1.37 3.23 -10.69
CA ASP A 36 1.25 3.73 -9.34
C ASP A 36 0.44 2.71 -8.53
N ILE A 37 1.14 1.84 -7.77
CA ILE A 37 0.52 0.75 -7.04
C ILE A 37 -0.34 1.40 -5.97
N THR A 38 -1.65 1.25 -6.10
CA THR A 38 -2.61 1.77 -5.14
C THR A 38 -3.07 0.68 -4.20
N LEU A 39 -3.87 1.07 -3.20
CA LEU A 39 -4.55 0.15 -2.28
C LEU A 39 -5.48 -0.86 -2.99
N GLY A 40 -5.79 -0.66 -4.28
CA GLY A 40 -6.60 -1.57 -5.10
C GLY A 40 -5.79 -2.59 -5.92
N ASP A 41 -4.47 -2.43 -6.04
CA ASP A 41 -3.61 -3.27 -6.88
C ASP A 41 -2.99 -4.46 -6.12
N TYR A 42 -3.18 -4.54 -4.80
CA TYR A 42 -2.63 -5.61 -3.97
C TYR A 42 -3.36 -6.95 -4.14
N PRO A 43 -2.68 -8.10 -3.90
CA PRO A 43 -3.27 -9.42 -4.02
C PRO A 43 -4.58 -9.59 -3.24
N PHE A 44 -4.64 -9.01 -2.04
CA PHE A 44 -5.87 -8.80 -1.27
C PHE A 44 -6.06 -7.29 -1.13
N PRO A 45 -6.84 -6.67 -2.04
CA PRO A 45 -6.92 -5.23 -2.11
C PRO A 45 -7.75 -4.69 -0.95
N PHE A 46 -7.29 -3.57 -0.38
CA PHE A 46 -8.04 -2.83 0.64
C PHE A 46 -9.26 -2.15 0.03
N ILE A 47 -9.18 -1.79 -1.25
CA ILE A 47 -10.26 -1.17 -2.03
C ILE A 47 -10.52 -2.01 -3.28
N LYS A 48 -11.77 -2.44 -3.49
CA LYS A 48 -12.20 -3.13 -4.70
C LYS A 48 -13.36 -2.36 -5.33
N ASN A 49 -13.25 -1.99 -6.60
CA ASN A 49 -14.25 -1.18 -7.30
C ASN A 49 -14.60 0.13 -6.58
N ASN A 50 -13.60 0.83 -6.04
CA ASN A 50 -13.75 2.05 -5.23
C ASN A 50 -14.52 1.89 -3.91
N ILE A 51 -14.68 0.65 -3.41
CA ILE A 51 -15.35 0.35 -2.14
C ILE A 51 -14.36 -0.39 -1.21
N PRO A 52 -14.32 -0.07 0.09
CA PRO A 52 -13.52 -0.84 1.06
C PRO A 52 -13.89 -2.33 1.05
N ASN A 53 -12.88 -3.18 0.97
CA ASN A 53 -13.05 -4.63 0.88
C ASN A 53 -12.66 -5.30 2.20
N GLN A 54 -13.65 -5.56 3.06
CA GLN A 54 -13.46 -6.15 4.39
C GLN A 54 -12.33 -5.44 5.17
N LEU A 55 -12.37 -4.11 5.19
CA LEU A 55 -11.34 -3.27 5.77
C LEU A 55 -11.70 -2.82 7.19
N LEU A 56 -10.77 -3.00 8.12
CA LEU A 56 -10.84 -2.44 9.47
C LEU A 56 -9.58 -1.60 9.74
N ILE A 57 -9.79 -0.41 10.30
CA ILE A 57 -8.73 0.44 10.84
C ILE A 57 -8.67 0.16 12.34
N VAL A 58 -7.52 -0.31 12.82
CA VAL A 58 -7.34 -0.72 14.21
C VAL A 58 -6.36 0.22 14.90
N ILE A 59 -6.82 0.86 15.97
CA ILE A 59 -6.04 1.76 16.82
C ILE A 59 -5.77 1.11 18.19
N PRO A 60 -4.78 1.59 18.96
CA PRO A 60 -4.56 1.12 20.33
C PRO A 60 -5.81 1.22 21.21
N ASP A 61 -5.88 0.43 22.27
CA ASP A 61 -6.96 0.56 23.26
C ASP A 61 -6.89 1.91 23.99
N ASP A 62 -5.68 2.34 24.35
CA ASP A 62 -5.39 3.62 25.00
C ASP A 62 -4.82 4.64 23.98
N TYR A 63 -5.55 4.85 22.88
CA TYR A 63 -5.08 5.67 21.77
C TYR A 63 -4.88 7.14 22.15
N THR A 64 -3.89 7.76 21.54
CA THR A 64 -3.63 9.20 21.57
C THR A 64 -4.52 9.95 20.58
N PHE A 65 -4.65 11.27 20.74
CA PHE A 65 -5.36 12.10 19.77
C PHE A 65 -4.79 11.97 18.35
N GLN A 66 -3.47 11.87 18.20
CA GLN A 66 -2.80 11.72 16.90
C GLN A 66 -3.17 10.41 16.21
N GLU A 67 -3.24 9.30 16.95
CA GLU A 67 -3.64 7.99 16.42
C GLU A 67 -5.10 7.98 15.96
N TYR A 68 -5.99 8.61 16.72
CA TYR A 68 -7.40 8.72 16.35
C TYR A 68 -7.63 9.64 15.14
N ASP A 69 -6.99 10.82 15.13
CA ASP A 69 -7.05 11.76 14.01
C ASP A 69 -6.51 11.14 12.71
N ALA A 70 -5.41 10.40 12.79
CA ALA A 70 -4.88 9.62 11.67
C ALA A 70 -5.89 8.59 11.15
N ALA A 71 -6.56 7.86 12.04
CA ALA A 71 -7.58 6.88 11.67
C ALA A 71 -8.75 7.53 10.90
N ILE A 72 -9.22 8.68 11.38
CA ILE A 72 -10.28 9.45 10.73
C ILE A 72 -9.83 9.95 9.35
N LYS A 73 -8.66 10.59 9.24
CA LYS A 73 -8.10 11.07 7.96
C LYS A 73 -8.00 9.96 6.91
N ILE A 74 -7.48 8.80 7.32
CA ILE A 74 -7.37 7.63 6.43
C ILE A 74 -8.78 7.16 6.04
N SER A 75 -9.68 6.99 6.99
CA SER A 75 -11.07 6.55 6.73
C SER A 75 -11.80 7.46 5.74
N GLU A 76 -11.71 8.78 5.91
CA GLU A 76 -12.31 9.76 5.03
C GLU A 76 -11.75 9.66 3.61
N SER A 77 -10.42 9.55 3.47
CA SER A 77 -9.76 9.45 2.16
C SER A 77 -10.14 8.21 1.36
N LEU A 78 -10.49 7.13 2.06
CA LEU A 78 -10.94 5.87 1.48
C LEU A 78 -12.43 5.90 1.12
N ASN A 79 -13.09 7.07 1.25
CA ASN A 79 -14.53 7.26 1.05
C ASN A 79 -15.36 6.23 1.82
N ILE A 80 -14.93 5.91 3.05
CA ILE A 80 -15.69 5.07 3.97
C ILE A 80 -16.83 5.93 4.55
N ASN A 81 -17.77 6.29 3.69
CA ASN A 81 -18.85 7.26 3.93
C ASN A 81 -20.15 6.58 4.35
N THR A 82 -20.03 5.60 5.24
CA THR A 82 -21.19 4.92 5.84
C THR A 82 -21.34 5.40 7.28
N GLN A 83 -22.58 5.47 7.77
CA GLN A 83 -23.04 5.93 9.09
C GLN A 83 -22.43 5.20 10.32
N LEU A 84 -21.19 4.75 10.26
CA LEU A 84 -20.62 3.76 11.15
C LEU A 84 -19.18 4.10 11.51
N SER A 85 -19.04 4.59 12.73
CA SER A 85 -17.86 4.47 13.59
C SER A 85 -17.39 3.02 13.81
N SER A 86 -17.91 2.03 13.07
CA SER A 86 -17.63 0.60 13.27
C SER A 86 -16.38 0.10 12.56
N ASN A 87 -15.82 0.87 11.62
CA ASN A 87 -14.63 0.46 10.88
C ASN A 87 -13.33 0.92 11.54
N ILE A 88 -13.40 1.89 12.45
CA ILE A 88 -12.29 2.25 13.35
C ILE A 88 -12.57 1.58 14.69
N ILE A 89 -11.74 0.60 15.06
CA ILE A 89 -11.93 -0.18 16.27
C ILE A 89 -10.66 -0.20 17.12
N PRO A 90 -10.78 -0.25 18.45
CA PRO A 90 -9.62 -0.49 19.30
C PRO A 90 -9.16 -1.95 19.19
N VAL A 91 -7.89 -2.22 19.49
CA VAL A 91 -7.29 -3.57 19.44
C VAL A 91 -8.14 -4.63 20.15
N SER A 92 -8.67 -4.32 21.33
CA SER A 92 -9.52 -5.23 22.14
C SER A 92 -10.79 -5.70 21.43
N ARG A 93 -11.28 -4.95 20.44
CA ARG A 93 -12.48 -5.28 19.66
C ARG A 93 -12.16 -5.89 18.30
N SER A 94 -10.89 -6.12 18.00
CA SER A 94 -10.48 -6.71 16.72
C SER A 94 -11.11 -8.11 16.54
N PRO A 95 -11.85 -8.35 15.43
CA PRO A 95 -12.47 -9.64 15.20
C PRO A 95 -11.43 -10.73 14.95
N LYS A 96 -11.80 -11.98 15.24
CA LYS A 96 -10.96 -13.15 14.96
C LYS A 96 -10.97 -13.56 13.48
N GLU A 97 -11.90 -13.01 12.71
CA GLU A 97 -12.08 -13.31 11.29
C GLU A 97 -11.03 -12.62 10.41
N GLU A 98 -10.92 -13.09 9.16
CA GLU A 98 -9.97 -12.60 8.18
C GLU A 98 -10.45 -11.27 7.55
N TYR A 99 -9.95 -10.15 8.06
CA TYR A 99 -10.14 -8.81 7.49
C TYR A 99 -8.82 -8.26 6.93
N ASN A 100 -8.93 -7.33 5.98
CA ASN A 100 -7.84 -6.42 5.65
C ASN A 100 -7.72 -5.38 6.76
N LEU A 101 -6.50 -5.17 7.25
CA LEU A 101 -6.27 -4.34 8.43
C LEU A 101 -5.39 -3.15 8.10
N ILE A 102 -5.75 -1.96 8.59
CA ILE A 102 -4.83 -0.84 8.73
C ILE A 102 -4.56 -0.67 10.22
N LEU A 103 -3.35 -1.02 10.66
CA LEU A 103 -2.96 -0.95 12.06
C LEU A 103 -2.22 0.36 12.32
N ILE A 104 -2.72 1.18 13.23
CA ILE A 104 -2.12 2.48 13.59
C ILE A 104 -1.49 2.36 14.98
N GLY A 105 -0.35 3.00 15.18
CA GLY A 105 0.39 3.05 16.44
C GLY A 105 1.79 2.45 16.29
N ASP A 106 2.37 2.00 17.39
CA ASP A 106 3.65 1.28 17.40
C ASP A 106 3.50 -0.14 17.98
N THR A 107 4.58 -0.91 18.06
CA THR A 107 4.51 -2.27 18.62
C THR A 107 4.14 -2.31 20.10
N CYS A 108 4.26 -1.18 20.80
CA CYS A 108 4.09 -1.09 22.25
C CYS A 108 2.71 -0.57 22.64
N THR A 109 2.09 0.27 21.81
CA THR A 109 0.69 0.70 21.94
C THR A 109 -0.26 -0.26 21.23
N ASN A 110 0.14 -0.85 20.11
CA ASN A 110 -0.68 -1.76 19.32
C ASN A 110 -0.06 -3.17 19.23
N LYS A 111 -0.53 -4.07 20.11
CA LYS A 111 -0.02 -5.46 20.18
C LYS A 111 -0.21 -6.26 18.88
N LEU A 112 -1.14 -5.87 18.00
CA LEU A 112 -1.28 -6.52 16.70
C LEU A 112 -0.09 -6.19 15.80
N ILE A 113 0.43 -4.96 15.84
CA ILE A 113 1.64 -4.57 15.09
C ILE A 113 2.83 -5.44 15.52
N ALA A 114 3.03 -5.61 16.83
CA ALA A 114 4.09 -6.48 17.36
C ALA A 114 3.97 -7.93 16.84
N LYS A 115 2.74 -8.45 16.77
CA LYS A 115 2.46 -9.80 16.27
C LYS A 115 2.73 -9.94 14.78
N GLU A 116 2.33 -8.96 13.98
CA GLU A 116 2.51 -8.98 12.53
C GLU A 116 3.99 -8.87 12.13
N LEU A 117 4.73 -7.96 12.79
CA LEU A 117 6.16 -7.74 12.54
C LEU A 117 7.07 -8.73 13.25
N LYS A 118 6.53 -9.53 14.18
CA LYS A 118 7.29 -10.45 15.04
C LYS A 118 8.44 -9.73 15.77
N THR A 119 8.18 -8.50 16.21
CA THR A 119 9.15 -7.66 16.92
C THR A 119 8.46 -6.94 18.07
N ASN A 120 9.21 -6.73 19.15
CA ASN A 120 8.78 -5.94 20.31
C ASN A 120 9.49 -4.58 20.35
N ASN A 121 10.14 -4.17 19.27
CA ASN A 121 10.83 -2.88 19.20
C ASN A 121 9.80 -1.74 19.06
N CYS A 122 9.55 -1.02 20.15
CA CYS A 122 8.65 0.14 20.17
C CYS A 122 9.02 1.20 19.14
N ASN A 123 10.31 1.35 18.84
CA ASN A 123 10.81 2.37 17.93
C ASN A 123 11.13 1.75 16.58
N LEU A 124 10.10 1.47 15.78
CA LEU A 124 10.26 0.98 14.41
C LEU A 124 11.07 1.97 13.56
N VAL A 125 10.76 3.28 13.67
CA VAL A 125 11.59 4.37 13.16
C VAL A 125 11.36 5.62 14.00
N SER A 126 12.44 6.29 14.42
CA SER A 126 12.37 7.53 15.20
C SER A 126 12.27 8.73 14.26
N GLU A 127 11.35 9.67 14.53
CA GLU A 127 11.16 10.96 13.82
C GLU A 127 10.66 10.92 12.35
N SER A 128 10.50 9.72 11.79
CA SER A 128 9.95 9.52 10.44
C SER A 128 8.68 8.70 10.48
N GLY A 129 7.77 8.96 9.53
CA GLY A 129 6.58 8.15 9.33
C GLY A 129 6.96 6.79 8.75
N TYR A 130 6.18 5.77 9.06
CA TYR A 130 6.44 4.40 8.64
C TYR A 130 5.18 3.77 8.08
N LEU A 131 5.27 3.23 6.87
CA LEU A 131 4.25 2.38 6.28
C LEU A 131 4.85 1.02 5.94
N GLU A 132 4.18 -0.06 6.35
CA GLU A 132 4.57 -1.41 5.93
C GLU A 132 3.37 -2.28 5.58
N LEU A 133 3.41 -2.88 4.40
CA LEU A 133 2.44 -3.85 3.91
C LEU A 133 2.93 -5.27 4.15
N ILE A 134 2.07 -6.04 4.80
CA ILE A 134 2.24 -7.46 5.05
C ILE A 134 1.11 -8.20 4.37
N ASN A 135 1.43 -8.93 3.31
CA ASN A 135 0.48 -9.79 2.61
C ASN A 135 0.48 -11.19 3.23
N LYS A 136 -0.70 -11.70 3.58
CA LYS A 136 -0.91 -13.08 4.04
C LYS A 136 -1.53 -13.91 2.92
N LYS A 137 -1.89 -15.16 3.23
CA LYS A 137 -2.55 -16.07 2.27
C LYS A 137 -3.92 -15.60 1.81
N ARG A 138 -4.63 -14.78 2.59
CA ARG A 138 -6.03 -14.40 2.36
C ARG A 138 -6.38 -12.94 2.69
N THR A 139 -5.46 -12.21 3.33
CA THR A 139 -5.68 -10.83 3.77
C THR A 139 -4.38 -10.04 3.64
N SER A 140 -4.52 -8.72 3.67
CA SER A 140 -3.40 -7.78 3.74
C SER A 140 -3.47 -6.97 5.04
N THR A 141 -2.32 -6.63 5.58
CA THR A 141 -2.21 -5.73 6.73
C THR A 141 -1.27 -4.59 6.38
N LEU A 142 -1.72 -3.36 6.57
CA LEU A 142 -0.93 -2.16 6.39
C LEU A 142 -0.68 -1.53 7.75
N ILE A 143 0.59 -1.35 8.10
CA ILE A 143 1.03 -0.76 9.36
C ILE A 143 1.29 0.72 9.13
N VAL A 144 0.84 1.56 10.05
CA VAL A 144 1.04 3.01 10.09
C VAL A 144 1.67 3.37 11.44
N SER A 145 2.97 3.68 11.43
CA SER A 145 3.76 3.87 12.67
C SER A 145 4.77 5.02 12.56
N GLY A 146 5.58 5.20 13.61
CA GLY A 146 6.59 6.26 13.71
C GLY A 146 5.96 7.63 13.86
N ASP A 147 6.30 8.58 12.99
CA ASP A 147 5.56 9.83 12.85
C ASP A 147 4.23 9.56 12.13
N ILE A 148 3.21 9.26 12.95
CA ILE A 148 1.87 8.86 12.51
C ILE A 148 1.20 9.95 11.67
N GLU A 149 1.47 11.23 11.94
CA GLU A 149 0.91 12.33 11.17
C GLU A 149 1.43 12.32 9.73
N LYS A 150 2.75 12.12 9.55
CA LYS A 150 3.34 11.99 8.21
C LYS A 150 2.85 10.74 7.49
N ALA A 151 2.85 9.61 8.19
CA ALA A 151 2.44 8.31 7.64
C ALA A 151 0.97 8.31 7.18
N SER A 152 0.07 8.84 8.01
CA SER A 152 -1.35 8.97 7.67
C SER A 152 -1.60 9.96 6.54
N THR A 153 -0.83 11.06 6.47
CA THR A 153 -0.93 12.03 5.36
C THR A 153 -0.57 11.39 4.02
N VAL A 154 0.51 10.61 3.96
CA VAL A 154 0.91 9.87 2.76
C VAL A 154 -0.17 8.84 2.38
N LEU A 155 -0.62 8.04 3.35
CA LEU A 155 -1.62 7.01 3.11
C LEU A 155 -2.97 7.58 2.68
N ALA A 156 -3.42 8.67 3.29
CA ALA A 156 -4.66 9.35 2.91
C ALA A 156 -4.60 9.91 1.48
N ASN A 157 -3.39 10.15 0.97
CA ASN A 157 -3.14 10.62 -0.38
C ASN A 157 -2.53 9.53 -1.27
N TYR A 158 -2.82 8.24 -1.02
CA TYR A 158 -2.24 7.08 -1.73
C TYR A 158 -2.36 7.14 -3.26
N LYS A 159 -3.29 7.92 -3.82
CA LYS A 159 -3.41 8.15 -5.27
C LYS A 159 -2.25 8.99 -5.83
N PHE A 160 -1.64 9.82 -5.00
CA PHE A 160 -0.49 10.67 -5.31
C PHE A 160 0.83 10.06 -4.78
N TYR A 161 0.76 9.14 -3.82
CA TYR A 161 1.90 8.44 -3.24
C TYR A 161 1.83 6.94 -3.54
N PRO A 162 2.44 6.47 -4.63
CA PRO A 162 2.34 5.09 -5.04
C PRO A 162 3.04 4.18 -4.03
N LEU A 163 2.33 3.16 -3.54
CA LEU A 163 2.83 2.25 -2.51
C LEU A 163 3.63 1.09 -3.15
N ARG A 164 4.68 1.46 -3.89
CA ARG A 164 5.41 0.60 -4.85
C ARG A 164 6.15 -0.58 -4.23
N LYS A 165 6.40 -0.53 -2.91
CA LYS A 165 7.10 -1.54 -2.15
C LYS A 165 6.36 -1.84 -0.86
N ASN A 166 6.77 -2.91 -0.20
CA ASN A 166 6.17 -3.33 1.05
C ASN A 166 6.53 -2.39 2.20
N GLN A 167 7.63 -1.64 2.15
CA GLN A 167 8.05 -0.76 3.23
C GLN A 167 8.35 0.65 2.70
N ILE A 168 7.85 1.66 3.42
CA ILE A 168 8.05 3.07 3.11
C ILE A 168 8.42 3.81 4.39
N THR A 169 9.54 4.52 4.37
CA THR A 169 9.92 5.48 5.42
C THR A 169 9.72 6.90 4.91
N ILE A 170 9.05 7.72 5.71
CA ILE A 170 8.58 9.06 5.33
C ILE A 170 9.29 10.10 6.18
N SER A 171 10.13 10.91 5.57
CA SER A 171 10.92 11.94 6.24
C SER A 171 10.67 13.32 5.63
N GLY A 172 11.33 14.35 6.17
CA GLY A 172 11.17 15.74 5.72
C GLY A 172 9.99 16.47 6.40
N PRO A 173 9.82 17.77 6.11
CA PRO A 173 8.72 18.57 6.63
C PRO A 173 7.39 18.26 5.92
N MET A 174 6.26 18.58 6.55
CA MET A 174 4.91 18.24 6.02
C MET A 174 4.60 18.80 4.62
N ASN A 175 5.21 19.93 4.25
CA ASN A 175 5.06 20.53 2.93
C ASN A 175 6.01 19.94 1.87
N SER A 176 6.93 19.05 2.26
CA SER A 176 7.92 18.43 1.39
C SER A 176 8.31 17.05 1.93
N LEU A 177 7.36 16.12 1.89
CA LEU A 177 7.56 14.75 2.35
C LEU A 177 8.46 13.98 1.37
N ILE A 178 9.43 13.25 1.92
CA ILE A 178 10.38 12.41 1.19
C ILE A 178 10.08 10.95 1.52
N LEU A 179 9.84 10.14 0.48
CA LEU A 179 9.50 8.73 0.60
C LEU A 179 10.70 7.87 0.21
N ASP A 180 11.24 7.11 1.18
CA ASP A 180 12.26 6.08 0.97
C ASP A 180 11.56 4.71 0.90
N TYR A 181 11.69 4.03 -0.24
CA TYR A 181 11.03 2.75 -0.51
C TYR A 181 12.03 1.61 -0.33
N ARG A 182 11.75 0.69 0.59
CA ARG A 182 12.62 -0.47 0.87
C ARG A 182 12.03 -1.77 0.33
#